data_AF-A0A1B8CYV1-F1
#
_entry.id   AF-A0A1B8CYV1-F1
#
_cell.length_a   1.000
_cell.length_b   1.000
_cell.length_c   1.000
_cell.angle_alpha   90.00
_cell.angle_beta   90.00
_cell.angle_gamma   90.00
#
_symmetry.space_group_name_H-M   'P 1'
#
loop_
_entity.id
_entity.type
_entity.pdbx_description
1 polymer ?
#
loop_
_entity_poly.entity_id
_entity_poly.type
_entity_poly.pdbx_seq_one_letter_code
_entity_poly.pdbx_strand_id
1 'polypeptide(L)'
;MTNIADDESTEAIIVASCKQTRFHISDTDKSTEIDIAGLSLGIAPSGAAGKAKKGKGKTASAQEKELLVNAELRLKSGIHYALLGRNGSGKSTILRALADRIIPGLPPSLRVAILQQTSTDAENLSPAKDGPNTSAPEDTTVLQHVIEGDQSRTALIQDLQALAGTDSDREDVIKQVRRYRQMRYNRLNRDLLEVQNNAYRRSGARGSQARKDLIAFEKEVAEATEKLAEEIADPDSPAIQDEFLTASSLLVDLEAELETMPLPALETRARSILTALGFTEATLAKSIPTLSGGWRMRAALARALLQKADLLILDEPTNFLDLRAIIWLQSHLIALRDSQAGTTVLLVSHDREFVDSVAEEVILVKEQSLEYFRGNLSAYEEDFRSRVLNLTRMQEAQGKETARLEKSIRETIKVGKKTGDDNKLRMAKSRQKRLEDGAGMQVNEKGQRFKLSDRM
;
A
#
# COMPACT_ATOMS: atom_id res chain seq x y z
N MET A 1 -31.68 -10.51 35.10
CA MET A 1 -31.57 -11.63 34.16
C MET A 1 -32.36 -11.21 32.93
N THR A 2 -31.74 -10.54 31.97
CA THR A 2 -30.94 -11.18 30.92
C THR A 2 -29.81 -10.24 30.47
N ASN A 3 -28.57 -10.76 30.49
CA ASN A 3 -27.41 -10.11 29.88
C ASN A 3 -27.56 -10.15 28.37
N ILE A 4 -27.52 -8.98 27.74
CA ILE A 4 -27.17 -8.85 26.31
C ILE A 4 -25.65 -8.92 26.30
N ALA A 5 -25.11 -10.04 25.81
CA ALA A 5 -23.70 -10.19 25.56
C ALA A 5 -23.36 -9.36 24.32
N ASP A 6 -22.47 -8.39 24.49
CA ASP A 6 -21.80 -7.68 23.41
C ASP A 6 -21.06 -8.69 22.53
N ASP A 7 -21.50 -8.80 21.28
CA ASP A 7 -20.78 -9.53 20.22
C ASP A 7 -19.69 -8.60 19.68
N GLU A 8 -18.59 -8.48 20.44
CA GLU A 8 -17.36 -7.82 19.95
C GLU A 8 -16.78 -8.65 18.80
N SER A 9 -17.16 -8.28 17.57
CA SER A 9 -16.46 -8.74 16.38
C SER A 9 -14.97 -8.38 16.50
N THR A 10 -14.14 -9.40 16.64
CA THR A 10 -12.69 -9.27 16.84
C THR A 10 -12.02 -8.94 15.51
N GLU A 11 -12.12 -7.68 15.09
CA GLU A 11 -11.51 -7.23 13.83
C GLU A 11 -9.98 -7.30 13.90
N ALA A 12 -9.36 -7.80 12.83
CA ALA A 12 -7.92 -7.92 12.72
C ALA A 12 -7.33 -6.60 12.21
N ILE A 13 -6.40 -6.01 12.95
CA ILE A 13 -5.77 -4.73 12.65
C ILE A 13 -4.42 -4.97 11.97
N ILE A 14 -4.16 -4.25 10.87
CA ILE A 14 -2.85 -4.21 10.22
C ILE A 14 -1.92 -3.32 11.04
N VAL A 15 -0.77 -3.84 11.45
CA VAL A 15 0.24 -3.12 12.21
C VAL A 15 1.50 -3.00 11.36
N ALA A 16 2.02 -1.77 11.23
CA ALA A 16 3.24 -1.48 10.50
C ALA A 16 4.22 -0.67 11.36
N SER A 17 5.50 -0.99 11.26
CA SER A 17 6.61 -0.22 11.85
C SER A 17 7.79 -0.18 10.89
N CYS A 18 8.65 0.84 10.99
CA CYS A 18 9.86 0.94 10.17
C CYS A 18 11.03 1.51 10.98
N LYS A 19 12.28 1.21 10.56
CA LYS A 19 13.49 1.68 11.24
C LYS A 19 13.86 3.10 10.85
N GLN A 20 13.76 3.42 9.56
CA GLN A 20 14.07 4.73 9.00
C GLN A 20 13.22 4.96 7.75
N THR A 21 12.78 6.19 7.55
CA THR A 21 12.31 6.70 6.26
C THR A 21 13.30 7.75 5.80
N ARG A 22 13.64 7.74 4.51
CA ARG A 22 14.61 8.68 3.92
C ARG A 22 14.12 10.13 3.97
N PHE A 23 12.80 10.33 3.95
CA PHE A 23 12.17 11.65 3.99
C PHE A 23 12.08 12.22 5.41
N HIS A 24 12.52 13.47 5.57
CA HIS A 24 12.09 14.33 6.67
C HIS A 24 10.69 14.86 6.35
N ILE A 25 9.76 14.90 7.32
CA ILE A 25 8.43 15.53 7.12
C ILE A 25 8.55 17.03 6.75
N SER A 26 9.70 17.64 7.07
CA SER A 26 10.00 19.03 6.69
C SER A 26 10.47 19.18 5.25
N ASP A 27 10.79 18.10 4.53
CA ASP A 27 11.09 18.18 3.10
C ASP A 27 9.76 18.28 2.37
N THR A 28 9.39 19.51 2.02
CA THR A 28 8.22 19.86 1.20
C THR A 28 8.33 19.44 -0.26
N ASP A 29 9.36 18.67 -0.61
CA ASP A 29 9.51 18.13 -1.96
C ASP A 29 8.36 17.15 -2.22
N LYS A 30 7.64 17.39 -3.32
CA LYS A 30 6.53 16.57 -3.81
C LYS A 30 7.03 15.23 -4.33
N SER A 31 7.76 14.47 -3.51
CA SER A 31 8.30 13.18 -3.91
C SER A 31 7.16 12.17 -3.99
N THR A 32 6.98 11.60 -5.18
CA THR A 32 6.08 10.46 -5.44
C THR A 32 6.77 9.11 -5.22
N GLU A 33 8.06 9.14 -4.85
CA GLU A 33 8.87 7.96 -4.54
C GLU A 33 8.62 7.46 -3.11
N ILE A 34 8.71 6.14 -2.92
CA ILE A 34 8.65 5.48 -1.62
C ILE A 34 9.98 4.77 -1.39
N ASP A 35 10.68 5.09 -0.31
CA ASP A 35 11.91 4.42 0.13
C ASP A 35 11.89 4.26 1.66
N ILE A 36 11.47 3.08 2.11
CA ILE A 36 11.21 2.76 3.51
C ILE A 36 12.12 1.60 3.93
N ALA A 37 12.98 1.87 4.90
CA ALA A 37 13.97 0.91 5.39
C ALA A 37 13.48 0.22 6.67
N GLY A 38 13.66 -1.10 6.70
CA GLY A 38 13.37 -1.93 7.87
C GLY A 38 11.88 -1.98 8.22
N LEU A 39 11.02 -2.04 7.21
CA LEU A 39 9.58 -2.23 7.33
C LEU A 39 9.28 -3.59 7.95
N SER A 40 8.54 -3.59 9.05
CA SER A 40 7.89 -4.78 9.61
C SER A 40 6.38 -4.59 9.53
N LEU A 41 5.69 -5.58 8.97
CA LEU A 41 4.25 -5.57 8.75
C LEU A 41 3.65 -6.85 9.31
N GLY A 42 2.58 -6.72 10.10
CA GLY A 42 1.88 -7.85 10.70
C GLY A 42 0.39 -7.61 10.82
N ILE A 43 -0.34 -8.67 11.17
CA ILE A 43 -1.76 -8.63 11.50
C ILE A 43 -1.92 -9.00 12.97
N ALA A 44 -2.55 -8.13 13.75
CA ALA A 44 -2.81 -8.32 15.19
C ALA A 44 -4.32 -8.30 15.48
N PRO A 45 -4.83 -9.08 16.43
CA PRO A 45 -6.23 -8.98 16.87
C PRO A 45 -6.49 -7.65 17.59
N SER A 46 -7.69 -7.08 17.44
CA SER A 46 -8.12 -5.76 17.95
C SER A 46 -7.76 -5.45 19.43
N GLY A 47 -7.58 -6.46 20.29
CA GLY A 47 -7.20 -6.27 21.70
C GLY A 47 -5.69 -6.20 22.04
N ALA A 48 -4.79 -6.34 21.07
CA ALA A 48 -3.34 -6.45 21.33
C ALA A 48 -2.53 -5.14 21.15
N ALA A 49 -3.13 -4.10 20.58
CA ALA A 49 -2.47 -2.82 20.26
C ALA A 49 -2.25 -1.95 21.52
N GLY A 50 -1.37 -2.38 22.43
CA GLY A 50 -1.06 -1.62 23.64
C GLY A 50 0.12 -2.08 24.49
N LYS A 51 0.75 -3.23 24.21
CA LYS A 51 1.90 -3.69 25.00
C LYS A 51 3.03 -4.22 24.11
N ALA A 52 3.93 -3.32 23.71
CA ALA A 52 5.26 -3.70 23.29
C ALA A 52 6.02 -4.29 24.49
N LYS A 53 5.88 -5.60 24.74
CA LYS A 53 6.63 -6.30 25.78
C LYS A 53 8.05 -6.59 25.27
N LYS A 54 9.01 -5.76 25.71
CA LYS A 54 10.42 -6.19 25.84
C LYS A 54 10.46 -7.33 26.85
N GLY A 55 10.58 -8.58 26.40
CA GLY A 55 10.77 -9.71 27.30
C GLY A 55 11.07 -11.01 26.57
N LYS A 56 12.28 -11.54 26.75
CA LYS A 56 12.61 -12.95 26.46
C LYS A 56 11.75 -13.84 27.36
N GLY A 57 10.72 -14.47 26.81
CA GLY A 57 9.92 -15.46 27.52
C GLY A 57 8.78 -15.99 26.67
N LYS A 58 8.83 -17.27 26.33
CA LYS A 58 7.76 -18.00 25.64
C LYS A 58 6.53 -18.09 26.54
N THR A 59 5.52 -17.29 26.25
CA THR A 59 4.12 -17.56 26.65
C THR A 59 3.25 -17.40 25.41
N ALA A 60 2.46 -18.42 25.10
CA ALA A 60 1.55 -18.46 23.96
C ALA A 60 0.42 -17.42 24.14
N SER A 61 0.66 -16.21 23.66
CA SER A 61 -0.36 -15.18 23.42
C SER A 61 -0.71 -15.20 21.92
N ALA A 62 -1.99 -14.98 21.59
CA ALA A 62 -2.54 -14.94 20.23
C ALA A 62 -1.52 -14.39 19.21
N GLN A 63 -1.04 -15.25 18.31
CA GLN A 63 0.11 -14.97 17.47
C GLN A 63 -0.21 -13.87 16.45
N GLU A 64 0.40 -12.71 16.63
CA GLU A 64 0.56 -11.71 15.59
C GLU A 64 1.20 -12.38 14.37
N LYS A 65 0.52 -12.36 13.22
CA LYS A 65 1.06 -12.96 12.00
C LYS A 65 1.97 -11.94 11.33
N GLU A 66 3.29 -12.13 11.48
CA GLU A 66 4.30 -11.33 10.80
C GLU A 66 4.35 -11.67 9.30
N LEU A 67 4.02 -10.68 8.46
CA LEU A 67 4.05 -10.78 7.00
C LEU A 67 5.38 -10.32 6.42
N LEU A 68 5.92 -9.21 6.94
CA LEU A 68 7.24 -8.68 6.59
C LEU A 68 8.03 -8.39 7.87
N VAL A 69 9.34 -8.67 7.85
CA VAL A 69 10.25 -8.44 8.98
C VAL A 69 11.50 -7.73 8.48
N ASN A 70 11.68 -6.47 8.88
CA ASN A 70 12.81 -5.62 8.46
C ASN A 70 13.02 -5.55 6.93
N ALA A 71 11.95 -5.60 6.15
CA ALA A 71 12.00 -5.51 4.69
C ALA A 71 12.36 -4.08 4.21
N GLU A 72 12.87 -3.96 2.99
CA GLU A 72 13.07 -2.67 2.32
C GLU A 72 11.94 -2.49 1.31
N LEU A 73 11.09 -1.48 1.49
CA LEU A 73 10.01 -1.15 0.55
C LEU A 73 10.45 0.05 -0.28
N ARG A 74 10.70 -0.20 -1.56
CA ARG A 74 11.12 0.78 -2.55
C ARG A 74 10.17 0.80 -3.75
N LEU A 75 9.65 1.97 -4.08
CA LEU A 75 8.88 2.23 -5.31
C LEU A 75 9.38 3.56 -5.88
N LYS A 76 9.91 3.52 -7.11
CA LYS A 76 10.34 4.72 -7.84
C LYS A 76 9.15 5.32 -8.58
N SER A 77 9.19 6.63 -8.77
CA SER A 77 8.14 7.34 -9.52
C SER A 77 8.08 6.83 -10.96
N GLY A 78 6.86 6.60 -11.45
CA GLY A 78 6.60 6.26 -12.86
C GLY A 78 7.02 4.87 -13.28
N ILE A 79 7.38 4.00 -12.33
CA ILE A 79 7.69 2.60 -12.62
C ILE A 79 6.47 1.72 -12.36
N HIS A 80 6.26 0.75 -13.23
CA HIS A 80 5.25 -0.28 -13.02
C HIS A 80 5.84 -1.53 -12.37
N TYR A 81 5.29 -1.89 -11.22
CA TYR A 81 5.75 -2.98 -10.38
C TYR A 81 4.74 -4.13 -10.38
N ALA A 82 5.22 -5.36 -10.62
CA ALA A 82 4.45 -6.57 -10.36
C ALA A 82 4.79 -7.15 -8.98
N LEU A 83 3.80 -7.26 -8.09
CA LEU A 83 3.98 -7.87 -6.77
C LEU A 83 3.60 -9.35 -6.81
N LEU A 84 4.60 -10.22 -6.77
CA LEU A 84 4.44 -11.67 -6.83
C LEU A 84 4.74 -12.32 -5.48
N GLY A 85 4.14 -13.46 -5.22
CA GLY A 85 4.34 -14.21 -3.99
C GLY A 85 3.32 -15.34 -3.85
N ARG A 86 3.61 -16.30 -2.96
CA ARG A 86 2.72 -17.44 -2.70
C ARG A 86 1.34 -16.95 -2.21
N ASN A 87 0.30 -17.75 -2.43
CA ASN A 87 -1.01 -17.45 -1.85
C ASN A 87 -0.90 -17.43 -0.32
N GLY A 88 -1.53 -16.43 0.32
CA GLY A 88 -1.42 -16.21 1.76
C GLY A 88 -0.12 -15.56 2.25
N SER A 89 0.78 -15.11 1.35
CA SER A 89 2.02 -14.38 1.69
C SER A 89 1.78 -12.96 2.20
N GLY A 90 0.55 -12.44 2.11
CA GLY A 90 0.19 -11.10 2.56
C GLY A 90 0.18 -10.01 1.49
N LYS A 91 0.19 -10.35 0.19
CA LYS A 91 0.15 -9.37 -0.92
C LYS A 91 -0.94 -8.32 -0.75
N SER A 92 -2.22 -8.74 -0.67
CA SER A 92 -3.34 -7.81 -0.50
C SER A 92 -3.25 -7.03 0.82
N THR A 93 -2.66 -7.58 1.88
CA THR A 93 -2.42 -6.84 3.13
C THR A 93 -1.37 -5.75 2.96
N ILE A 94 -0.30 -6.00 2.19
CA ILE A 94 0.70 -4.98 1.84
C ILE A 94 0.05 -3.87 1.01
N LEU A 95 -0.78 -4.24 0.01
CA LEU A 95 -1.52 -3.30 -0.82
C LEU A 95 -2.45 -2.41 0.03
N ARG A 96 -3.21 -3.00 0.95
CA ARG A 96 -4.05 -2.27 1.91
C ARG A 96 -3.23 -1.34 2.81
N ALA A 97 -2.13 -1.84 3.37
CA ALA A 97 -1.27 -1.03 4.24
C ALA A 97 -0.69 0.20 3.53
N LEU A 98 -0.43 0.10 2.22
CA LEU A 98 -0.03 1.22 1.36
C LEU A 98 -1.19 2.20 1.11
N ALA A 99 -2.34 1.69 0.67
CA ALA A 99 -3.51 2.52 0.36
C ALA A 99 -4.07 3.26 1.57
N ASP A 100 -4.19 2.58 2.70
CA ASP A 100 -4.70 3.12 3.96
C ASP A 100 -3.63 3.93 4.72
N ARG A 101 -2.49 4.20 4.08
CA ARG A 101 -1.35 4.95 4.64
C ARG A 101 -0.93 4.46 6.04
N ILE A 102 -1.02 3.14 6.27
CA ILE A 102 -0.66 2.51 7.55
C ILE A 102 0.86 2.50 7.74
N ILE A 103 1.60 2.36 6.63
CA ILE A 103 3.06 2.29 6.65
C ILE A 103 3.65 3.65 7.05
N PRO A 104 4.44 3.74 8.15
CA PRO A 104 4.99 5.01 8.58
C PRO A 104 6.01 5.59 7.59
N GLY A 105 5.87 6.89 7.32
CA GLY A 105 6.79 7.70 6.52
C GLY A 105 6.61 7.61 5.01
N LEU A 106 5.41 7.18 4.57
CA LEU A 106 4.90 7.56 3.26
C LEU A 106 4.78 9.11 3.17
N PRO A 107 5.04 9.71 1.98
CA PRO A 107 4.88 11.15 1.78
C PRO A 107 3.41 11.58 1.97
N PRO A 108 3.11 12.66 2.71
CA PRO A 108 1.73 13.09 2.97
C PRO A 108 0.99 13.55 1.70
N SER A 109 1.72 14.06 0.71
CA SER A 109 1.18 14.48 -0.59
C SER A 109 0.92 13.33 -1.58
N LEU A 110 1.29 12.09 -1.24
CA LEU A 110 1.19 10.94 -2.16
C LEU A 110 -0.27 10.54 -2.40
N ARG A 111 -0.81 10.79 -3.60
CA ARG A 111 -2.17 10.39 -3.94
C ARG A 111 -2.21 8.91 -4.32
N VAL A 112 -2.94 8.12 -3.56
CA VAL A 112 -3.05 6.67 -3.79
C VAL A 112 -4.47 6.33 -4.26
N ALA A 113 -4.58 5.66 -5.40
CA ALA A 113 -5.80 5.03 -5.86
C ALA A 113 -5.66 3.51 -5.75
N ILE A 114 -6.69 2.82 -5.27
CA ILE A 114 -6.65 1.36 -5.11
C ILE A 114 -7.90 0.70 -5.70
N LEU A 115 -7.67 -0.37 -6.46
CA LEU A 115 -8.66 -1.38 -6.77
C LEU A 115 -8.40 -2.60 -5.88
N GLN A 116 -9.34 -2.90 -4.97
CA GLN A 116 -9.27 -4.11 -4.15
C GLN A 116 -10.19 -5.19 -4.73
N GLN A 117 -9.74 -6.45 -4.65
CA GLN A 117 -10.61 -7.58 -4.92
C GLN A 117 -11.69 -7.66 -3.84
N THR A 118 -12.95 -7.46 -4.22
CA THR A 118 -14.10 -7.79 -3.40
C THR A 118 -14.23 -9.30 -3.40
N SER A 119 -13.61 -10.00 -2.45
CA SER A 119 -14.16 -11.29 -2.07
C SER A 119 -15.55 -11.01 -1.48
N THR A 120 -16.46 -11.94 -1.66
CA THR A 120 -17.79 -12.01 -1.00
C THR A 120 -17.76 -11.89 0.52
N ASP A 121 -16.59 -11.67 1.14
CA ASP A 121 -16.39 -11.48 2.58
C ASP A 121 -16.49 -10.00 3.01
N ALA A 122 -16.64 -9.08 2.06
CA ALA A 122 -16.74 -7.64 2.35
C ALA A 122 -18.10 -7.19 2.93
N GLU A 123 -19.04 -8.10 3.19
CA GLU A 123 -20.24 -7.77 3.97
C GLU A 123 -19.97 -7.76 5.49
N ASN A 124 -18.80 -8.21 5.97
CA ASN A 124 -18.54 -8.38 7.42
C ASN A 124 -17.17 -7.89 7.93
N LEU A 125 -16.48 -6.99 7.21
CA LEU A 125 -15.30 -6.31 7.74
C LEU A 125 -15.47 -4.81 7.58
N SER A 126 -15.36 -4.08 8.69
CA SER A 126 -15.58 -2.65 8.74
C SER A 126 -14.79 -1.87 7.68
N PRO A 127 -15.36 -0.76 7.20
CA PRO A 127 -14.82 0.01 6.10
C PRO A 127 -13.45 0.61 6.46
N ALA A 128 -12.46 0.42 5.57
CA ALA A 128 -11.25 1.23 5.57
C ALA A 128 -11.64 2.72 5.63
N LYS A 129 -11.17 3.41 6.67
CA LYS A 129 -11.68 4.73 7.10
C LYS A 129 -11.34 5.91 6.19
N ASP A 130 -10.59 5.73 5.10
CA ASP A 130 -10.17 6.84 4.23
C ASP A 130 -10.47 6.62 2.73
N GLY A 131 -11.37 5.69 2.39
CA GLY A 131 -12.06 5.67 1.09
C GLY A 131 -13.50 6.20 1.25
N PRO A 132 -14.12 6.85 0.26
CA PRO A 132 -15.50 7.30 0.36
C PRO A 132 -16.36 6.04 0.20
N ASN A 133 -16.59 5.37 1.33
CA ASN A 133 -17.67 4.43 1.57
C ASN A 133 -18.95 5.24 1.78
N THR A 134 -19.39 5.91 0.73
CA THR A 134 -20.82 6.12 0.55
C THR A 134 -21.34 4.80 0.03
N SER A 135 -22.16 4.10 0.83
CA SER A 135 -23.20 3.26 0.26
C SER A 135 -23.92 4.16 -0.74
N ALA A 136 -23.61 3.99 -2.03
CA ALA A 136 -24.11 4.89 -3.05
C ALA A 136 -25.63 4.91 -2.88
N PRO A 137 -26.27 6.10 -2.77
CA PRO A 137 -27.72 6.18 -2.69
C PRO A 137 -28.35 5.27 -3.74
N GLU A 138 -29.46 4.62 -3.43
CA GLU A 138 -30.06 3.54 -4.25
C GLU A 138 -30.30 3.94 -5.72
N ASP A 139 -30.29 5.24 -6.03
CA ASP A 139 -30.51 5.79 -7.36
C ASP A 139 -29.23 6.23 -8.10
N THR A 140 -28.05 6.05 -7.51
CA THR A 140 -26.78 6.52 -8.12
C THR A 140 -26.44 5.70 -9.35
N THR A 141 -26.41 6.36 -10.51
CA THR A 141 -26.05 5.71 -11.77
C THR A 141 -24.57 5.30 -11.80
N VAL A 142 -24.21 4.36 -12.67
CA VAL A 142 -22.80 3.93 -12.83
C VAL A 142 -21.90 5.11 -13.18
N LEU A 143 -22.33 5.94 -14.12
CA LEU A 143 -21.56 7.09 -14.56
C LEU A 143 -21.32 8.08 -13.41
N GLN A 144 -22.38 8.40 -12.66
CA GLN A 144 -22.31 9.27 -11.50
C GLN A 144 -21.38 8.70 -10.43
N HIS A 145 -21.50 7.41 -10.12
CA HIS A 145 -20.64 6.74 -9.14
C HIS A 145 -19.13 6.82 -9.48
N VAL A 146 -18.78 6.69 -10.76
CA VAL A 146 -17.39 6.81 -11.22
C VAL A 146 -16.90 8.26 -11.11
N ILE A 147 -17.72 9.23 -11.52
CA ILE A 147 -17.39 10.67 -11.47
C ILE A 147 -17.23 11.14 -10.02
N GLU A 148 -18.15 10.78 -9.13
CA GLU A 148 -18.09 11.09 -7.69
C GLU A 148 -16.89 10.46 -7.00
N GLY A 149 -16.30 9.45 -7.63
CA GLY A 149 -15.06 8.84 -7.17
C GLY A 149 -13.85 9.75 -7.24
N ASP A 150 -13.87 10.85 -8.01
CA ASP A 150 -12.81 11.85 -7.96
C ASP A 150 -12.88 12.62 -6.63
N GLN A 151 -12.16 12.11 -5.62
CA GLN A 151 -12.18 12.64 -4.25
C GLN A 151 -11.79 14.12 -4.20
N SER A 152 -10.83 14.55 -5.02
CA SER A 152 -10.38 15.94 -5.05
C SER A 152 -11.50 16.85 -5.52
N ARG A 153 -12.16 16.52 -6.64
CA ARG A 153 -13.29 17.29 -7.14
C ARG A 153 -14.48 17.24 -6.17
N THR A 154 -14.80 16.08 -5.62
CA THR A 154 -15.92 15.91 -4.69
C THR A 154 -15.72 16.72 -3.41
N ALA A 155 -14.50 16.77 -2.87
CA ALA A 155 -14.16 17.60 -1.71
C ALA A 155 -14.31 19.11 -2.01
N LEU A 156 -13.83 19.57 -3.18
CA LEU A 156 -13.99 20.95 -3.62
C LEU A 156 -15.47 21.35 -3.74
N ILE A 157 -16.30 20.49 -4.33
CA ILE A 157 -17.74 20.73 -4.46
C ILE A 157 -18.41 20.82 -3.08
N GLN A 158 -18.06 19.91 -2.15
CA GLN A 158 -18.60 19.93 -0.79
C GLN A 158 -18.23 21.22 -0.05
N ASP A 159 -16.97 21.65 -0.18
CA ASP A 159 -16.49 22.89 0.45
C ASP A 159 -17.16 24.13 -0.16
N LEU A 160 -17.32 24.17 -1.48
CA LEU A 160 -18.08 25.23 -2.17
C LEU A 160 -19.53 25.26 -1.73
N GLN A 161 -20.22 24.12 -1.67
CA GLN A 161 -21.61 24.04 -1.21
C GLN A 161 -21.76 24.45 0.25
N ALA A 162 -20.78 24.11 1.10
CA ALA A 162 -20.77 24.52 2.49
C ALA A 162 -20.65 26.05 2.65
N LEU A 163 -19.90 26.71 1.76
CA LEU A 163 -19.63 28.15 1.82
C LEU A 163 -20.62 29.01 1.01
N ALA A 164 -21.10 28.52 -0.14
CA ALA A 164 -21.93 29.28 -1.08
C ALA A 164 -23.31 29.60 -0.48
N GLY A 165 -23.54 30.86 -0.15
CA GLY A 165 -24.84 31.43 0.25
C GLY A 165 -25.64 31.92 -0.95
N THR A 166 -26.96 31.97 -0.82
CA THR A 166 -27.88 32.39 -1.90
C THR A 166 -28.42 33.80 -1.76
N ASP A 167 -28.12 34.52 -0.67
CA ASP A 167 -28.80 35.77 -0.31
C ASP A 167 -27.80 36.94 -0.13
N SER A 168 -28.30 38.19 -0.06
CA SER A 168 -27.50 39.44 -0.18
C SER A 168 -27.68 40.52 0.91
N ASP A 169 -28.12 40.15 2.12
CA ASP A 169 -28.38 41.00 3.28
C ASP A 169 -27.34 40.89 4.43
N ARG A 170 -27.46 41.76 5.45
CA ARG A 170 -26.58 41.83 6.64
C ARG A 170 -26.53 40.53 7.47
N GLU A 171 -27.57 39.69 7.40
CA GLU A 171 -27.57 38.34 7.96
C GLU A 171 -26.53 37.43 7.28
N ASP A 172 -26.05 37.78 6.10
CA ASP A 172 -25.15 36.94 5.31
C ASP A 172 -23.73 36.99 5.79
N VAL A 173 -23.26 38.11 6.35
CA VAL A 173 -21.94 38.17 6.98
C VAL A 173 -21.87 37.15 8.11
N ILE A 174 -22.90 37.11 8.97
CA ILE A 174 -22.99 36.16 10.09
C ILE A 174 -23.11 34.72 9.58
N LYS A 175 -24.00 34.46 8.61
CA LYS A 175 -24.21 33.11 8.04
C LYS A 175 -22.95 32.60 7.34
N GLN A 176 -22.28 33.44 6.55
CA GLN A 176 -21.08 33.07 5.79
C GLN A 176 -19.89 32.83 6.72
N VAL A 177 -19.69 33.68 7.74
CA VAL A 177 -18.64 33.45 8.75
C VAL A 177 -18.90 32.17 9.53
N ARG A 178 -20.16 31.88 9.90
CA ARG A 178 -20.52 30.59 10.53
C ARG A 178 -20.23 29.39 9.64
N ARG A 179 -20.59 29.47 8.35
CA ARG A 179 -20.28 28.43 7.35
C ARG A 179 -18.78 28.21 7.20
N TYR A 180 -18.01 29.29 7.14
CA TYR A 180 -16.55 29.24 7.11
C TYR A 180 -15.96 28.58 8.36
N ARG A 181 -16.41 28.98 9.56
CA ARG A 181 -16.02 28.35 10.83
C ARG A 181 -16.34 26.85 10.84
N GLN A 182 -17.54 26.46 10.38
CA GLN A 182 -17.96 25.07 10.30
C GLN A 182 -17.10 24.26 9.32
N MET A 183 -16.85 24.77 8.11
CA MET A 183 -16.00 24.12 7.12
C MET A 183 -14.58 23.94 7.66
N ARG A 184 -14.00 24.99 8.26
CA ARG A 184 -12.67 24.94 8.86
C ARG A 184 -12.59 23.89 9.97
N TYR A 185 -13.59 23.84 10.85
CA TYR A 185 -13.70 22.81 11.88
C TYR A 185 -13.76 21.39 11.30
N ASN A 186 -14.57 21.18 10.27
CA ASN A 186 -14.69 19.88 9.60
C ASN A 186 -13.35 19.44 8.96
N ARG A 187 -12.64 20.35 8.28
CA ARG A 187 -11.32 20.09 7.70
C ARG A 187 -10.29 19.73 8.77
N LEU A 188 -10.20 20.53 9.84
CA LEU A 188 -9.28 20.27 10.94
C LEU A 188 -9.56 18.91 11.63
N ASN A 189 -10.82 18.56 11.84
CA ASN A 189 -11.16 17.26 12.43
C ASN A 189 -10.80 16.06 11.54
N ARG A 190 -10.96 16.20 10.22
CA ARG A 190 -10.53 15.16 9.28
C ARG A 190 -9.02 14.95 9.37
N ASP A 191 -8.27 16.05 9.38
CA ASP A 191 -6.81 16.02 9.37
C ASP A 191 -6.24 15.60 10.75
N LEU A 192 -6.98 15.85 11.84
CA LEU A 192 -6.63 15.42 13.21
C LEU A 192 -6.42 13.90 13.28
N LEU A 193 -7.26 13.12 12.59
CA LEU A 193 -7.14 11.66 12.57
C LEU A 193 -5.80 11.22 11.96
N GLU A 194 -5.35 11.89 10.90
CA GLU A 194 -4.07 11.59 10.26
C GLU A 194 -2.90 11.94 11.21
N VAL A 195 -2.97 13.09 11.89
CA VAL A 195 -1.96 13.52 12.86
C VAL A 195 -1.92 12.58 14.07
N GLN A 196 -3.06 12.13 14.58
CA GLN A 196 -3.16 11.14 15.66
C GLN A 196 -2.55 9.80 15.26
N ASN A 197 -2.91 9.30 14.08
CA ASN A 197 -2.34 8.06 13.53
C ASN A 197 -0.82 8.18 13.41
N ASN A 198 -0.32 9.33 12.94
CA ASN A 198 1.10 9.60 12.81
C ASN A 198 1.82 9.60 14.17
N ALA A 199 1.23 10.24 15.19
CA ALA A 199 1.77 10.28 16.54
C ALA A 199 1.78 8.90 17.22
N TYR A 200 0.73 8.10 17.03
CA TYR A 200 0.63 6.75 17.59
C TYR A 200 1.59 5.76 16.93
N ARG A 201 1.75 5.83 15.60
CA ARG A 201 2.51 4.85 14.81
C ARG A 201 4.02 5.08 14.81
N ARG A 202 4.51 6.28 15.16
CA ARG A 202 5.95 6.61 15.12
C ARG A 202 6.64 6.46 16.48
N SER A 203 7.90 6.02 16.46
CA SER A 203 8.74 5.85 17.65
C SER A 203 10.03 6.68 17.60
N GLY A 204 10.77 6.72 18.71
CA GLY A 204 12.05 7.46 18.82
C GLY A 204 11.90 8.99 18.71
N ALA A 205 12.94 9.66 18.20
CA ALA A 205 12.96 11.12 18.05
C ALA A 205 11.83 11.64 17.16
N ARG A 206 11.49 10.90 16.09
CA ARG A 206 10.38 11.23 15.18
C ARG A 206 9.02 11.08 15.84
N GLY A 207 8.83 10.04 16.65
CA GLY A 207 7.62 9.90 17.47
C GLY A 207 7.50 10.98 18.54
N SER A 208 8.61 11.51 19.04
CA SER A 208 8.57 12.67 19.94
C SER A 208 8.12 13.94 19.20
N GLN A 209 8.58 14.17 17.97
CA GLN A 209 8.15 15.32 17.17
C GLN A 209 6.68 15.18 16.77
N ALA A 210 6.25 14.03 16.25
CA ALA A 210 4.87 13.78 15.87
C ALA A 210 3.87 13.98 17.04
N ARG A 211 4.28 13.65 18.28
CA ARG A 211 3.48 13.94 19.47
C ARG A 211 3.41 15.43 19.82
N LYS A 212 4.48 16.20 19.57
CA LYS A 212 4.43 17.66 19.70
C LYS A 212 3.52 18.28 18.64
N ASP A 213 3.64 17.80 17.41
CA ASP A 213 2.80 18.23 16.29
C ASP A 213 1.32 17.92 16.57
N LEU A 214 1.02 16.74 17.13
CA LEU A 214 -0.33 16.39 17.59
C LEU A 214 -0.86 17.36 18.65
N ILE A 215 -0.09 17.67 19.69
CA ILE A 215 -0.52 18.60 20.73
C ILE A 215 -0.77 20.00 20.15
N ALA A 216 0.07 20.46 19.23
CA ALA A 216 -0.13 21.73 18.54
C ALA A 216 -1.42 21.70 17.69
N PHE A 217 -1.66 20.61 16.97
CA PHE A 217 -2.85 20.46 16.12
C PHE A 217 -4.14 20.31 16.93
N GLU A 218 -4.11 19.58 18.05
CA GLU A 218 -5.24 19.48 18.99
C GLU A 218 -5.61 20.87 19.56
N LYS A 219 -4.61 21.73 19.78
CA LYS A 219 -4.85 23.12 20.18
C LYS A 219 -5.55 23.91 19.06
N GLU A 220 -5.14 23.77 17.81
CA GLU A 220 -5.81 24.43 16.67
C GLU A 220 -7.26 23.96 16.50
N VAL A 221 -7.53 22.66 16.67
CA VAL A 221 -8.89 22.10 16.67
C VAL A 221 -9.70 22.71 17.81
N ALA A 222 -9.16 22.77 19.03
CA ALA A 222 -9.84 23.37 20.18
C ALA A 222 -10.20 24.84 19.92
N GLU A 223 -9.26 25.64 19.41
CA GLU A 223 -9.50 27.05 19.04
C GLU A 223 -10.61 27.19 17.96
N ALA A 224 -10.62 26.31 16.95
CA ALA A 224 -11.68 26.30 15.94
C ALA A 224 -13.05 25.90 16.52
N THR A 225 -13.05 25.01 17.52
CA THR A 225 -14.27 24.56 18.21
C THR A 225 -14.87 25.70 19.05
N GLU A 226 -14.03 26.44 19.77
CA GLU A 226 -14.43 27.63 20.53
C GLU A 226 -15.01 28.71 19.59
N LYS A 227 -14.31 29.00 18.48
CA LYS A 227 -14.82 29.95 17.47
C LYS A 227 -16.15 29.52 16.86
N LEU A 228 -16.35 28.22 16.63
CA LEU A 228 -17.62 27.72 16.07
C LEU A 228 -18.80 27.95 17.04
N ALA A 229 -18.56 27.85 18.34
CA ALA A 229 -19.57 28.05 19.38
C ALA A 229 -19.80 29.53 19.74
N GLU A 230 -18.85 30.40 19.44
CA GLU A 230 -18.94 31.84 19.70
C GLU A 230 -20.09 32.50 18.91
N GLU A 231 -20.95 33.23 19.62
CA GLU A 231 -22.01 34.02 18.99
C GLU A 231 -21.46 35.33 18.42
N ILE A 232 -21.81 35.61 17.17
CA ILE A 232 -21.43 36.85 16.49
C ILE A 232 -22.39 37.96 16.93
N ALA A 233 -21.96 38.77 17.91
CA ALA A 233 -22.76 39.87 18.45
C ALA A 233 -22.70 41.13 17.56
N ASP A 234 -21.54 41.42 16.97
CA ASP A 234 -21.32 42.58 16.10
C ASP A 234 -20.69 42.15 14.76
N PRO A 235 -21.47 42.11 13.67
CA PRO A 235 -20.96 41.75 12.34
C PRO A 235 -20.02 42.80 11.75
N ASP A 236 -20.05 44.04 12.23
CA ASP A 236 -19.20 45.14 11.72
C ASP A 236 -17.86 45.22 12.45
N SER A 237 -17.62 44.34 13.44
CA SER A 237 -16.35 44.25 14.15
C SER A 237 -15.21 43.84 13.22
N PRO A 238 -13.98 44.38 13.42
CA PRO A 238 -12.86 44.15 12.50
C PRO A 238 -12.48 42.67 12.37
N ALA A 239 -12.62 41.88 13.44
CA ALA A 239 -12.32 40.45 13.42
C ALA A 239 -13.32 39.65 12.57
N ILE A 240 -14.61 40.00 12.62
CA ILE A 240 -15.65 39.32 11.83
C ILE A 240 -15.56 39.71 10.36
N GLN A 241 -15.25 40.97 10.07
CA GLN A 241 -15.02 41.44 8.70
C GLN A 241 -13.79 40.77 8.08
N ASP A 242 -12.71 40.55 8.83
CA ASP A 242 -11.53 39.80 8.36
C ASP A 242 -11.86 38.32 8.06
N GLU A 243 -12.63 37.65 8.94
CA GLU A 243 -13.11 36.29 8.69
C GLU A 243 -14.04 36.21 7.47
N PHE A 244 -14.89 37.22 7.26
CA PHE A 244 -15.76 37.33 6.09
C PHE A 244 -14.97 37.52 4.79
N LEU A 245 -13.97 38.40 4.79
CA LEU A 245 -13.08 38.61 3.65
C LEU A 245 -12.29 37.33 3.34
N THR A 246 -11.81 36.63 4.38
CA THR A 246 -11.13 35.34 4.23
C THR A 246 -12.05 34.29 3.61
N ALA A 247 -13.30 34.18 4.09
CA ALA A 247 -14.29 33.26 3.54
C ALA A 247 -14.61 33.57 2.07
N SER A 248 -14.73 34.86 1.72
CA SER A 248 -15.01 35.32 0.36
C SER A 248 -13.83 35.08 -0.58
N SER A 249 -12.60 35.34 -0.15
CA SER A 249 -11.39 35.00 -0.91
C SER A 249 -11.30 33.50 -1.17
N LEU A 250 -11.54 32.68 -0.14
CA LEU A 250 -11.47 31.23 -0.26
C LEU A 250 -12.55 30.68 -1.19
N LEU A 251 -13.75 31.28 -1.24
CA LEU A 251 -14.77 30.96 -2.23
C LEU A 251 -14.26 31.17 -3.66
N VAL A 252 -13.68 32.33 -3.96
CA VAL A 252 -13.11 32.65 -5.28
C VAL A 252 -12.00 31.65 -5.63
N ASP A 253 -11.14 31.32 -4.68
CA ASP A 253 -10.05 30.36 -4.89
C ASP A 253 -10.59 28.95 -5.21
N LEU A 254 -11.62 28.48 -4.47
CA LEU A 254 -12.25 27.19 -4.70
C LEU A 254 -12.99 27.14 -6.05
N GLU A 255 -13.67 28.22 -6.43
CA GLU A 255 -14.34 28.33 -7.74
C GLU A 255 -13.33 28.25 -8.87
N ALA A 256 -12.23 29.02 -8.77
CA ALA A 256 -11.15 29.00 -9.74
C ALA A 256 -10.50 27.60 -9.84
N GLU A 257 -10.30 26.90 -8.72
CA GLU A 257 -9.79 25.53 -8.72
C GLU A 257 -10.76 24.57 -9.41
N LEU A 258 -12.07 24.67 -9.14
CA LEU A 258 -13.10 23.84 -9.76
C LEU A 258 -13.18 24.04 -11.29
N GLU A 259 -12.98 25.27 -11.77
CA GLU A 259 -12.93 25.60 -13.20
C GLU A 259 -11.79 24.88 -13.93
N THR A 260 -10.67 24.59 -13.26
CA THR A 260 -9.58 23.80 -13.84
C THR A 260 -9.92 22.32 -14.04
N MET A 261 -11.04 21.85 -13.47
CA MET A 261 -11.48 20.46 -13.52
C MET A 261 -12.88 20.32 -14.13
N PRO A 262 -13.12 20.77 -15.38
CA PRO A 262 -14.47 20.90 -15.92
C PRO A 262 -15.22 19.56 -15.99
N LEU A 263 -16.45 19.55 -15.47
CA LEU A 263 -17.32 18.36 -15.43
C LEU A 263 -17.51 17.69 -16.79
N PRO A 264 -17.75 18.41 -17.92
CA PRO A 264 -17.93 17.78 -19.22
C PRO A 264 -16.69 16.99 -19.68
N ALA A 265 -15.49 17.48 -19.38
CA ALA A 265 -14.26 16.78 -19.73
C ALA A 265 -14.09 15.53 -18.87
N LEU A 266 -14.40 15.62 -17.58
CA LEU A 266 -14.37 14.48 -16.67
C LEU A 266 -15.39 13.40 -17.07
N GLU A 267 -16.62 13.81 -17.41
CA GLU A 267 -17.67 12.90 -17.90
C GLU A 267 -17.25 12.21 -19.19
N THR A 268 -16.66 12.95 -20.14
CA THR A 268 -16.15 12.38 -21.39
C THR A 268 -15.08 11.32 -21.13
N ARG A 269 -14.14 11.59 -20.20
CA ARG A 269 -13.12 10.62 -19.78
C ARG A 269 -13.74 9.41 -19.09
N ALA A 270 -14.68 9.62 -18.17
CA ALA A 270 -15.37 8.55 -17.44
C ALA A 270 -16.12 7.63 -18.41
N ARG A 271 -16.87 8.20 -19.36
CA ARG A 271 -17.55 7.46 -20.44
C ARG A 271 -16.56 6.67 -21.28
N SER A 272 -15.46 7.29 -21.71
CA SER A 272 -14.43 6.61 -22.51
C SER A 272 -13.85 5.38 -21.80
N ILE A 273 -13.49 5.50 -20.51
CA ILE A 273 -12.98 4.40 -19.69
C ILE A 273 -14.06 3.31 -19.53
N LEU A 274 -15.28 3.69 -19.15
CA LEU A 274 -16.37 2.74 -18.94
C LEU A 274 -16.73 1.98 -20.23
N THR A 275 -16.83 2.67 -21.37
CA THR A 275 -17.08 2.01 -22.66
C THR A 275 -15.96 1.04 -23.03
N ALA A 276 -14.71 1.38 -22.76
CA ALA A 276 -13.58 0.49 -23.01
C ALA A 276 -13.58 -0.74 -22.10
N LEU A 277 -14.12 -0.62 -20.88
CA LEU A 277 -14.37 -1.74 -19.97
C LEU A 277 -15.67 -2.50 -20.28
N GLY A 278 -16.34 -2.18 -21.39
CA GLY A 278 -17.51 -2.91 -21.91
C GLY A 278 -18.87 -2.37 -21.46
N PHE A 279 -18.94 -1.22 -20.79
CA PHE A 279 -20.23 -0.60 -20.46
C PHE A 279 -20.89 0.01 -21.69
N THR A 280 -22.18 -0.26 -21.86
CA THR A 280 -23.04 0.38 -22.87
C THR A 280 -23.76 1.57 -22.26
N GLU A 281 -24.25 2.51 -23.08
CA GLU A 281 -25.07 3.64 -22.62
C GLU A 281 -26.26 3.20 -21.74
N ALA A 282 -26.90 2.08 -22.08
CA ALA A 282 -27.98 1.53 -21.28
C ALA A 282 -27.52 1.05 -19.89
N THR A 283 -26.30 0.54 -19.76
CA THR A 283 -25.74 0.10 -18.48
C THR A 283 -25.19 1.27 -17.66
N LEU A 284 -24.71 2.34 -18.31
CA LEU A 284 -24.26 3.56 -17.63
C LEU A 284 -25.37 4.21 -16.79
N ALA A 285 -26.61 4.16 -17.27
CA ALA A 285 -27.78 4.71 -16.60
C ALA A 285 -28.35 3.80 -15.49
N LYS A 286 -27.85 2.57 -15.33
CA LYS A 286 -28.33 1.65 -14.29
C LYS A 286 -27.78 2.05 -12.92
N SER A 287 -28.52 1.71 -11.88
CA SER A 287 -28.07 1.89 -10.51
C SER A 287 -27.03 0.83 -10.10
N ILE A 288 -25.98 1.25 -9.39
CA ILE A 288 -24.85 0.38 -8.98
C ILE A 288 -25.26 -0.89 -8.23
N PRO A 289 -26.18 -0.87 -7.24
CA PRO A 289 -26.60 -2.07 -6.52
C PRO A 289 -27.31 -3.09 -7.42
N THR A 290 -27.83 -2.69 -8.58
CA THR A 290 -28.48 -3.61 -9.52
C THR A 290 -27.50 -4.40 -10.39
N LEU A 291 -26.22 -4.00 -10.41
CA LEU A 291 -25.18 -4.66 -11.18
C LEU A 291 -24.71 -5.96 -10.52
N SER A 292 -24.29 -6.94 -11.33
CA SER A 292 -23.61 -8.13 -10.82
C SER A 292 -22.24 -7.78 -10.22
N GLY A 293 -21.69 -8.65 -9.37
CA GLY A 293 -20.38 -8.41 -8.72
C GLY A 293 -19.25 -8.11 -9.71
N GLY A 294 -19.21 -8.79 -10.86
CA GLY A 294 -18.22 -8.50 -11.91
C GLY A 294 -18.38 -7.11 -12.53
N TRP A 295 -19.61 -6.66 -12.76
CA TRP A 295 -19.87 -5.31 -13.26
C TRP A 295 -19.56 -4.23 -12.21
N ARG A 296 -19.84 -4.49 -10.93
CA ARG A 296 -19.43 -3.60 -9.83
C ARG A 296 -17.91 -3.49 -9.75
N MET A 297 -17.19 -4.61 -9.91
CA MET A 297 -15.73 -4.62 -9.98
C MET A 297 -15.20 -3.78 -11.16
N ARG A 298 -15.80 -3.91 -12.35
CA ARG A 298 -15.44 -3.09 -13.51
C ARG A 298 -15.70 -1.59 -13.26
N ALA A 299 -16.80 -1.24 -12.59
CA ALA A 299 -17.07 0.15 -12.20
C ALA A 299 -16.06 0.68 -11.18
N ALA A 300 -15.65 -0.15 -10.21
CA ALA A 300 -14.59 0.19 -9.26
C ALA A 300 -13.22 0.39 -9.95
N LEU A 301 -12.89 -0.45 -10.93
CA LEU A 301 -11.70 -0.26 -11.77
C LEU A 301 -11.78 1.06 -12.54
N ALA A 302 -12.92 1.37 -13.18
CA ALA A 302 -13.12 2.63 -13.88
C ALA A 302 -12.92 3.83 -12.95
N ARG A 303 -13.44 3.75 -11.72
CA ARG A 303 -13.30 4.76 -10.69
C ARG A 303 -11.84 4.97 -10.30
N ALA A 304 -11.09 3.89 -10.05
CA ALA A 304 -9.67 3.97 -9.72
C ALA A 304 -8.82 4.56 -10.87
N LEU A 305 -9.15 4.25 -12.12
CA LEU A 305 -8.47 4.78 -13.31
C LEU A 305 -8.81 6.25 -13.62
N LEU A 306 -9.98 6.73 -13.20
CA LEU A 306 -10.38 8.13 -13.43
C LEU A 306 -9.61 9.09 -12.50
N GLN A 307 -9.31 8.66 -11.28
CA GLN A 307 -8.62 9.44 -10.25
C GLN A 307 -7.20 9.84 -10.70
N LYS A 308 -6.79 11.06 -10.35
CA LYS A 308 -5.39 11.49 -10.52
C LYS A 308 -4.55 10.95 -9.36
N ALA A 309 -3.91 9.79 -9.56
CA ALA A 309 -3.06 9.14 -8.56
C ALA A 309 -1.57 9.19 -8.93
N ASP A 310 -0.73 9.30 -7.89
CA ASP A 310 0.72 9.15 -7.99
C ASP A 310 1.14 7.67 -7.87
N LEU A 311 0.38 6.91 -7.07
CA LEU A 311 0.47 5.47 -6.93
C LEU A 311 -0.90 4.82 -7.19
N LEU A 312 -1.00 4.04 -8.26
CA LEU A 312 -2.16 3.24 -8.60
C LEU A 312 -1.92 1.78 -8.21
N ILE A 313 -2.75 1.25 -7.30
CA ILE A 313 -2.67 -0.11 -6.80
C ILE A 313 -3.79 -0.94 -7.42
N LEU A 314 -3.45 -2.06 -8.07
CA LEU A 314 -4.41 -2.92 -8.74
C LEU A 314 -4.29 -4.36 -8.23
N ASP A 315 -5.29 -4.83 -7.48
CA ASP A 315 -5.37 -6.23 -7.02
C ASP A 315 -6.29 -7.06 -7.93
N GLU A 316 -5.67 -7.91 -8.75
CA GLU A 316 -6.31 -8.75 -9.77
C GLU A 316 -7.25 -8.00 -10.75
N PRO A 317 -6.74 -6.97 -11.47
CA PRO A 317 -7.57 -6.10 -12.30
C PRO A 317 -8.12 -6.78 -13.57
N THR A 318 -7.52 -7.88 -14.02
CA THR A 318 -7.95 -8.64 -15.20
C THR A 318 -9.14 -9.56 -14.89
N ASN A 319 -9.46 -9.77 -13.61
CA ASN A 319 -10.62 -10.56 -13.23
C ASN A 319 -11.91 -9.92 -13.74
N PHE A 320 -12.78 -10.76 -14.27
CA PHE A 320 -14.05 -10.34 -14.87
C PHE A 320 -13.91 -9.43 -16.09
N LEU A 321 -12.72 -9.22 -16.67
CA LEU A 321 -12.54 -8.52 -17.95
C LEU A 321 -12.54 -9.50 -19.13
N ASP A 322 -13.02 -9.03 -20.27
CA ASP A 322 -12.83 -9.74 -21.54
C ASP A 322 -11.49 -9.35 -22.17
N LEU A 323 -11.05 -10.11 -23.18
CA LEU A 323 -9.76 -9.88 -23.85
C LEU A 323 -9.61 -8.44 -24.39
N ARG A 324 -10.70 -7.86 -24.92
CA ARG A 324 -10.67 -6.49 -25.46
C ARG A 324 -10.41 -5.47 -24.36
N ALA A 325 -11.11 -5.61 -23.22
CA ALA A 325 -10.91 -4.75 -22.05
C ALA A 325 -9.52 -4.94 -21.43
N ILE A 326 -8.98 -6.15 -21.43
CA ILE A 326 -7.60 -6.43 -20.97
C ILE A 326 -6.58 -5.71 -21.85
N ILE A 327 -6.67 -5.84 -23.18
CA ILE A 327 -5.76 -5.17 -24.14
C ILE A 327 -5.85 -3.64 -23.98
N TRP A 328 -7.07 -3.12 -23.82
CA TRP A 328 -7.25 -1.69 -23.58
C TRP A 328 -6.61 -1.27 -22.25
N LEU A 329 -6.82 -2.02 -21.17
CA LEU A 329 -6.25 -1.72 -19.86
C LEU A 329 -4.71 -1.72 -19.91
N GLN A 330 -4.09 -2.71 -20.58
CA GLN A 330 -2.65 -2.73 -20.79
C GLN A 330 -2.16 -1.45 -21.46
N SER A 331 -2.79 -1.08 -22.58
CA SER A 331 -2.45 0.13 -23.35
C SER A 331 -2.66 1.40 -22.52
N HIS A 332 -3.71 1.44 -21.71
CA HIS A 332 -4.03 2.57 -20.84
C HIS A 332 -2.99 2.73 -19.73
N LEU A 333 -2.60 1.65 -19.05
CA LEU A 333 -1.57 1.69 -18.02
C LEU A 333 -0.24 2.15 -18.61
N ILE A 334 0.18 1.57 -19.74
CA ILE A 334 1.40 2.01 -20.45
C ILE A 334 1.35 3.51 -20.77
N ALA A 335 0.20 4.03 -21.20
CA ALA A 335 0.04 5.46 -21.45
C ALA A 335 0.13 6.32 -20.17
N LEU A 336 -0.31 5.81 -19.00
CA LEU A 336 -0.15 6.50 -17.71
C LEU A 336 1.32 6.60 -17.30
N ARG A 337 2.11 5.55 -17.55
CA ARG A 337 3.57 5.55 -17.36
C ARG A 337 4.24 6.63 -18.19
N ASP A 338 3.93 6.66 -19.49
CA ASP A 338 4.58 7.54 -20.48
C ASP A 338 4.05 8.98 -20.41
N SER A 339 3.02 9.23 -19.59
CA SER A 339 2.48 10.56 -19.36
C SER A 339 3.49 11.46 -18.61
N GLN A 340 3.35 12.78 -18.75
CA GLN A 340 4.19 13.75 -18.04
C GLN A 340 4.13 13.62 -16.51
N ALA A 341 3.07 13.03 -15.97
CA ALA A 341 2.90 12.80 -14.54
C ALA A 341 3.66 11.56 -14.04
N GLY A 342 3.97 10.59 -14.92
CA GLY A 342 4.66 9.35 -14.57
C GLY A 342 4.01 8.61 -13.40
N THR A 343 2.78 8.11 -13.57
CA THR A 343 2.07 7.39 -12.51
C THR A 343 2.77 6.07 -12.19
N THR A 344 3.05 5.84 -10.90
CA THR A 344 3.58 4.56 -10.41
C THR A 344 2.45 3.55 -10.32
N VAL A 345 2.64 2.32 -10.80
CA VAL A 345 1.62 1.27 -10.69
C VAL A 345 2.17 0.10 -9.88
N LEU A 346 1.39 -0.40 -8.93
CA LEU A 346 1.68 -1.64 -8.20
C LEU A 346 0.56 -2.64 -8.48
N LEU A 347 0.85 -3.68 -9.26
CA LEU A 347 -0.13 -4.66 -9.71
C LEU A 347 0.11 -6.04 -9.09
N VAL A 348 -0.97 -6.69 -8.70
CA VAL A 348 -1.03 -8.13 -8.39
C VAL A 348 -1.94 -8.74 -9.45
N SER A 349 -1.46 -9.74 -10.19
CA SER A 349 -2.32 -10.48 -11.11
C SER A 349 -1.80 -11.90 -11.32
N HIS A 350 -2.74 -12.81 -11.53
CA HIS A 350 -2.45 -14.16 -12.03
C HIS A 350 -2.31 -14.24 -13.56
N ASP A 351 -2.66 -13.18 -14.30
CA ASP A 351 -2.51 -13.11 -15.76
C ASP A 351 -1.07 -12.76 -16.14
N ARG A 352 -0.35 -13.77 -16.62
CA ARG A 352 1.09 -13.67 -16.92
C ARG A 352 1.38 -12.73 -18.09
N GLU A 353 0.56 -12.75 -19.14
CA GLU A 353 0.78 -11.94 -20.34
C GLU A 353 0.50 -10.47 -20.05
N PHE A 354 -0.54 -10.20 -19.26
CA PHE A 354 -0.82 -8.87 -18.75
C PHE A 354 0.31 -8.32 -17.89
N VAL A 355 0.78 -9.10 -16.91
CA VAL A 355 1.89 -8.69 -16.04
C VAL A 355 3.16 -8.41 -16.86
N ASP A 356 3.49 -9.30 -17.80
CA ASP A 356 4.71 -9.19 -18.59
C ASP A 356 4.71 -7.97 -19.53
N SER A 357 3.53 -7.57 -19.99
CA SER A 357 3.36 -6.42 -20.89
C SER A 357 3.41 -5.08 -20.16
N VAL A 358 2.95 -5.04 -18.91
CA VAL A 358 2.75 -3.80 -18.15
C VAL A 358 3.90 -3.51 -17.18
N ALA A 359 4.45 -4.54 -16.53
CA ALA A 359 5.43 -4.38 -15.46
C ALA A 359 6.87 -4.24 -15.98
N GLU A 360 7.61 -3.30 -15.38
CA GLU A 360 9.03 -3.05 -15.67
C GLU A 360 9.96 -3.60 -14.57
N GLU A 361 9.45 -3.73 -13.35
CA GLU A 361 10.17 -4.34 -12.23
C GLU A 361 9.23 -5.34 -11.51
N VAL A 362 9.82 -6.41 -10.98
CA VAL A 362 9.11 -7.45 -10.22
C VAL A 362 9.54 -7.38 -8.75
N ILE A 363 8.55 -7.35 -7.86
CA ILE A 363 8.73 -7.43 -6.41
C ILE A 363 8.26 -8.80 -5.94
N LEU A 364 9.16 -9.57 -5.32
CA LEU A 364 8.86 -10.89 -4.78
C LEU A 364 8.66 -10.79 -3.27
N VAL A 365 7.50 -11.22 -2.78
CA VAL A 365 7.24 -11.43 -1.36
C VAL A 365 7.69 -12.85 -0.99
N LYS A 366 8.86 -12.96 -0.37
CA LYS A 366 9.47 -14.24 0.01
C LYS A 366 10.18 -14.13 1.36
N GLU A 367 10.04 -15.16 2.20
CA GLU A 367 10.75 -15.26 3.49
C GLU A 367 10.57 -14.01 4.38
N GLN A 368 9.34 -13.47 4.42
CA GLN A 368 8.99 -12.23 5.15
C GLN A 368 9.83 -11.00 4.71
N SER A 369 10.31 -11.00 3.47
CA SER A 369 11.09 -9.91 2.88
C SER A 369 10.58 -9.57 1.48
N LEU A 370 11.09 -8.46 0.94
CA LEU A 370 10.82 -8.00 -0.43
C LEU A 370 12.11 -8.10 -1.23
N GLU A 371 12.11 -8.92 -2.28
CA GLU A 371 13.20 -8.99 -3.25
C GLU A 371 12.80 -8.27 -4.54
N TYR A 372 13.74 -7.55 -5.14
CA TYR A 372 13.49 -6.75 -6.34
C TYR A 372 14.25 -7.32 -7.53
N PHE A 373 13.57 -7.40 -8.66
CA PHE A 373 14.16 -7.75 -9.94
C PHE A 373 13.82 -6.68 -10.98
N ARG A 374 14.84 -6.17 -11.68
CA ARG A 374 14.66 -5.19 -12.74
C ARG A 374 14.46 -5.91 -14.07
N GLY A 375 13.30 -5.73 -14.68
CA GLY A 375 12.84 -6.45 -15.86
C GLY A 375 11.42 -6.98 -15.67
N ASN A 376 10.80 -7.38 -16.78
CA ASN A 376 9.46 -7.96 -16.79
C ASN A 376 9.45 -9.41 -16.27
N LEU A 377 8.27 -10.03 -16.26
CA LEU A 377 8.07 -11.37 -15.74
C LEU A 377 8.86 -12.43 -16.50
N SER A 378 8.90 -12.35 -17.83
CA SER A 378 9.64 -13.26 -18.70
C SER A 378 11.14 -13.21 -18.41
N ALA A 379 11.71 -12.00 -18.30
CA ALA A 379 13.12 -11.81 -17.93
C ALA A 379 13.44 -12.37 -16.54
N TYR A 380 12.53 -12.18 -15.57
CA TYR A 380 12.68 -12.75 -14.24
C TYR A 380 12.72 -14.29 -14.28
N GLU A 381 11.84 -14.91 -15.05
CA GLU A 381 11.77 -16.37 -15.12
C GLU A 381 12.97 -17.00 -15.82
N GLU A 382 13.48 -16.35 -16.86
CA GLU A 382 14.70 -16.79 -17.54
C GLU A 382 15.91 -16.73 -16.61
N ASP A 383 16.04 -15.64 -15.87
CA ASP A 383 17.09 -15.48 -14.88
C ASP A 383 16.94 -16.48 -13.72
N PHE A 384 15.71 -16.69 -13.22
CA PHE A 384 15.41 -17.70 -12.22
C PHE A 384 15.75 -19.12 -12.70
N ARG A 385 15.34 -19.50 -13.92
CA ARG A 385 15.67 -20.79 -14.53
C ARG A 385 17.19 -20.98 -14.65
N SER A 386 17.90 -19.94 -15.08
CA SER A 386 19.35 -19.95 -15.21
C SER A 386 20.04 -20.11 -13.86
N ARG A 387 19.59 -19.39 -12.82
CA ARG A 387 20.07 -19.52 -11.45
C ARG A 387 19.87 -20.93 -10.90
N VAL A 388 18.67 -21.51 -11.08
CA VAL A 388 18.36 -22.88 -10.64
C VAL A 388 19.26 -23.90 -11.34
N LEU A 389 19.41 -23.82 -12.67
CA LEU A 389 20.27 -24.73 -13.44
C LEU A 389 21.73 -24.65 -12.99
N ASN A 390 22.25 -23.43 -12.76
CA ASN A 390 23.61 -23.23 -12.27
C ASN A 390 23.80 -23.81 -10.87
N LEU A 391 22.84 -23.61 -9.97
CA LEU A 391 22.85 -24.19 -8.62
C LEU A 391 22.83 -25.73 -8.67
N THR A 392 21.99 -26.33 -9.50
CA THR A 392 21.95 -27.79 -9.67
C THR A 392 23.26 -28.33 -10.22
N ARG A 393 23.86 -27.68 -11.23
CA ARG A 393 25.17 -28.06 -11.77
C ARG A 393 26.28 -27.95 -10.72
N MET A 394 26.29 -26.89 -9.92
CA MET A 394 27.24 -26.73 -8.82
C MET A 394 27.06 -27.81 -7.75
N GLN A 395 25.81 -28.13 -7.38
CA GLN A 395 25.50 -29.22 -6.44
C GLN A 395 25.94 -30.59 -6.97
N GLU A 396 25.68 -30.89 -8.24
CA GLU A 396 26.12 -32.15 -8.86
C GLU A 396 27.64 -32.25 -8.96
N ALA A 397 28.32 -31.15 -9.31
CA ALA A 397 29.78 -31.10 -9.36
C ALA A 397 30.38 -31.34 -7.97
N GLN A 398 29.83 -30.69 -6.93
CA GLN A 398 30.22 -30.92 -5.54
C GLN A 398 29.94 -32.36 -5.11
N GLY A 399 28.77 -32.91 -5.44
CA GLY A 399 28.42 -34.30 -5.15
C GLY A 399 29.35 -35.31 -5.82
N LYS A 400 29.79 -35.05 -7.05
CA LYS A 400 30.80 -35.89 -7.74
C LYS A 400 32.16 -35.79 -7.08
N GLU A 401 32.55 -34.61 -6.63
CA GLU A 401 33.84 -34.38 -5.97
C GLU A 401 33.88 -35.02 -4.58
N THR A 402 32.82 -34.86 -3.77
CA THR A 402 32.68 -35.53 -2.48
C THR A 402 32.68 -37.05 -2.64
N ALA A 403 31.94 -37.60 -3.61
CA ALA A 403 31.94 -39.04 -3.88
C ALA A 403 33.31 -39.58 -4.31
N ARG A 404 34.07 -38.82 -5.12
CA ARG A 404 35.46 -39.18 -5.50
C ARG A 404 36.39 -39.17 -4.29
N LEU A 405 36.30 -38.15 -3.44
CA LEU A 405 37.06 -38.05 -2.20
C LEU A 405 36.74 -39.20 -1.25
N GLU A 406 35.46 -39.52 -1.04
CA GLU A 406 35.01 -40.66 -0.23
C GLU A 406 35.54 -41.99 -0.74
N LYS A 407 35.55 -42.19 -2.07
CA LYS A 407 36.11 -43.40 -2.69
C LYS A 407 37.62 -43.49 -2.43
N SER A 408 38.35 -42.40 -2.61
CA SER A 408 39.80 -42.33 -2.33
C SER A 408 40.11 -42.59 -0.85
N ILE A 409 39.32 -42.04 0.07
CA ILE A 409 39.44 -42.28 1.52
C ILE A 409 39.22 -43.77 1.81
N ARG A 410 38.14 -44.39 1.28
CA ARG A 410 37.86 -45.82 1.45
C ARG A 410 38.97 -46.71 0.92
N GLU A 411 39.50 -46.42 -0.26
CA GLU A 411 40.62 -47.16 -0.84
C GLU A 411 41.88 -47.04 0.01
N THR A 412 42.19 -45.83 0.49
CA THR A 412 43.35 -45.58 1.37
C THR A 412 43.21 -46.34 2.69
N ILE A 413 42.01 -46.37 3.30
CA ILE A 413 41.74 -47.18 4.50
C ILE A 413 41.94 -48.66 4.22
N LYS A 414 41.43 -49.17 3.09
CA LYS A 414 41.55 -50.59 2.70
C LYS A 414 43.01 -51.00 2.51
N VAL A 415 43.80 -50.16 1.82
CA VAL A 415 45.24 -50.41 1.62
C VAL A 415 45.99 -50.32 2.94
N GLY A 416 45.71 -49.31 3.78
CA GLY A 416 46.33 -49.17 5.10
C GLY A 416 46.08 -50.38 6.00
N LYS A 417 44.84 -50.90 6.05
CA LYS A 417 44.49 -52.12 6.80
C LYS A 417 45.19 -53.37 6.25
N LYS A 418 45.36 -53.49 4.93
CA LYS A 418 45.99 -54.65 4.29
C LYS A 418 47.53 -54.67 4.44
N THR A 419 48.15 -53.50 4.50
CA THR A 419 49.62 -53.34 4.56
C THR A 419 50.16 -53.08 5.96
N GLY A 420 49.30 -52.79 6.95
CA GLY A 420 49.72 -52.43 8.31
C GLY A 420 50.35 -51.03 8.41
N ASP A 421 50.19 -50.19 7.39
CA ASP A 421 50.80 -48.86 7.30
C ASP A 421 49.95 -47.80 8.04
N ASP A 422 50.35 -47.54 9.29
CA ASP A 422 49.61 -46.67 10.21
C ASP A 422 49.58 -45.20 9.76
N ASN A 423 50.56 -44.77 8.96
CA ASN A 423 50.58 -43.42 8.36
C ASN A 423 49.44 -43.23 7.35
N LYS A 424 49.13 -44.26 6.54
CA LYS A 424 48.01 -44.22 5.58
C LYS A 424 46.66 -44.20 6.28
N LEU A 425 46.52 -44.91 7.39
CA LEU A 425 45.31 -44.89 8.21
C LEU A 425 45.09 -43.52 8.85
N ARG A 426 46.15 -42.91 9.39
CA ARG A 426 46.10 -41.54 9.95
C ARG A 426 45.76 -40.50 8.87
N MET A 427 46.34 -40.62 7.68
CA MET A 427 46.07 -39.76 6.53
C MET A 427 44.61 -39.85 6.05
N ALA A 428 44.05 -41.07 5.97
CA ALA A 428 42.67 -41.27 5.59
C ALA A 428 41.69 -40.71 6.65
N LYS A 429 41.95 -40.94 7.95
CA LYS A 429 41.15 -40.33 9.04
C LYS A 429 41.21 -38.81 9.04
N SER A 430 42.37 -38.22 8.75
CA SER A 430 42.51 -36.75 8.61
C SER A 430 41.70 -36.21 7.44
N ARG A 431 41.74 -36.88 6.27
CA ARG A 431 40.94 -36.50 5.10
C ARG A 431 39.44 -36.68 5.34
N GLN A 432 39.03 -37.74 6.03
CA GLN A 432 37.65 -37.98 6.43
C GLN A 432 37.14 -36.88 7.35
N LYS A 433 37.91 -36.53 8.38
CA LYS A 433 37.57 -35.42 9.29
C LYS A 433 37.46 -34.09 8.55
N ARG A 434 38.34 -33.80 7.58
CA ARG A 434 38.26 -32.59 6.75
C ARG A 434 37.03 -32.59 5.82
N LEU A 435 36.60 -33.76 5.35
CA LEU A 435 35.38 -33.90 4.57
C LEU A 435 34.15 -33.68 5.47
N GLU A 436 34.12 -34.23 6.68
CA GLU A 436 33.04 -34.03 7.66
C GLU A 436 32.95 -32.58 8.17
N ASP A 437 34.10 -31.95 8.47
CA ASP A 437 34.20 -30.55 8.91
C ASP A 437 33.98 -29.55 7.76
N GLY A 438 34.33 -29.93 6.53
CA GLY A 438 34.25 -29.11 5.32
C GLY A 438 32.99 -29.32 4.48
N ALA A 439 32.27 -30.44 4.66
CA ALA A 439 30.99 -30.70 4.03
C ALA A 439 29.97 -29.68 4.53
N GLY A 440 29.77 -28.65 3.72
CA GLY A 440 28.72 -27.68 3.91
C GLY A 440 29.17 -26.23 3.77
N MET A 441 30.40 -25.85 4.10
CA MET A 441 30.78 -24.42 4.07
C MET A 441 31.09 -23.92 2.64
N GLN A 442 30.13 -23.25 2.03
CA GLN A 442 30.33 -22.45 0.80
C GLN A 442 30.51 -20.98 1.12
N VAL A 443 31.16 -20.24 0.23
CA VAL A 443 31.35 -18.78 0.35
C VAL A 443 30.34 -18.09 -0.58
N ASN A 444 29.48 -17.21 -0.07
CA ASN A 444 28.55 -16.44 -0.91
C ASN A 444 29.29 -15.35 -1.72
N GLU A 445 28.59 -14.68 -2.64
CA GLU A 445 29.15 -13.57 -3.45
C GLU A 445 29.69 -12.40 -2.59
N LYS A 446 29.32 -12.34 -1.30
CA LYS A 446 29.82 -11.36 -0.32
C LYS A 446 30.98 -11.90 0.54
N GLY A 447 31.54 -13.06 0.23
CA GLY A 447 32.69 -13.62 0.97
C GLY A 447 32.35 -14.35 2.28
N GLN A 448 31.07 -14.57 2.60
CA GLN A 448 30.64 -15.19 3.86
C GLN A 448 30.45 -16.69 3.72
N ARG A 449 30.95 -17.45 4.70
CA ARG A 449 30.79 -18.91 4.76
C ARG A 449 29.38 -19.30 5.25
N PHE A 450 28.65 -20.11 4.50
CA PHE A 450 27.32 -20.60 4.84
C PHE A 450 27.15 -22.09 4.50
N LYS A 451 26.22 -22.77 5.18
CA LYS A 451 25.84 -24.16 4.86
C LYS A 451 24.68 -24.21 3.89
N LEU A 452 24.80 -25.02 2.83
CA LEU A 452 23.74 -25.12 1.81
C LEU A 452 22.44 -25.75 2.34
N SER A 453 22.52 -26.49 3.45
CA SER A 453 21.37 -27.02 4.19
C SER A 453 20.49 -25.92 4.80
N ASP A 454 20.99 -24.69 4.93
CA ASP A 454 20.33 -23.64 5.71
C ASP A 454 19.41 -22.74 4.85
N ARG A 455 19.28 -23.03 3.55
CA ARG A 455 18.48 -22.27 2.57
C ARG A 455 17.46 -23.10 1.76
N MET A 456 17.34 -24.40 2.03
CA MET A 456 16.16 -25.18 1.64
C MET A 456 15.03 -24.89 2.62
#